data_AF-A0A956H576-F1
#
_entry.id   AF-A0A956H576-F1
#
_cell.length_a   1.000
_cell.length_b   1.000
_cell.length_c   1.000
_cell.angle_alpha   90.00
_cell.angle_beta   90.00
_cell.angle_gamma   90.00
#
_symmetry.space_group_name_H-M   'P 1'
#
loop_
_entity.id
_entity.type
_entity.pdbx_description
1 polymer ?
#
loop_
_entity_poly.entity_id
_entity_poly.type
_entity_poly.pdbx_seq_one_letter_code
_entity_poly.pdbx_strand_id
1 'polypeptide(L)'
;MRHDGRSADALRPLTITPGYTRQALGSVLIATGATRVLCTASVEARTPSWLTKGGWITAEYSMLPGATRPRGSRKPGGRDKEIQRLIGRSLRAAVELPRLVGPNNNLSI
;
A
#
# COMPACT_ATOMS: atom_id res chain seq x y z
N MET A 1 14.59 4.95 -29.04
CA MET A 1 14.82 3.76 -28.19
C MET A 1 14.88 4.22 -26.74
N ARG A 2 14.27 3.52 -25.77
CA ARG A 2 14.35 3.89 -24.35
C ARG A 2 15.75 3.58 -23.79
N HIS A 3 16.14 4.24 -22.70
CA HIS A 3 17.46 4.07 -22.05
C HIS A 3 17.75 2.63 -21.59
N ASP A 4 16.71 1.82 -21.41
CA ASP A 4 16.76 0.43 -20.98
C ASP A 4 16.43 -0.55 -22.11
N GLY A 5 16.46 -0.10 -23.37
CA GLY A 5 16.27 -0.93 -24.56
C GLY A 5 14.83 -1.40 -24.80
N ARG A 6 13.88 -1.05 -23.93
CA ARG A 6 12.47 -1.47 -24.05
C ARG A 6 11.72 -0.69 -25.14
N SER A 7 10.69 -1.30 -25.72
CA SER A 7 9.73 -0.62 -26.59
C SER A 7 8.88 0.39 -25.79
N ALA A 8 8.16 1.26 -26.51
CA ALA A 8 7.34 2.30 -25.90
C ALA A 8 6.18 1.72 -25.06
N ASP A 9 5.63 0.61 -25.50
CA ASP A 9 4.51 -0.13 -24.93
C ASP A 9 4.93 -1.25 -23.94
N ALA A 10 6.21 -1.62 -23.89
CA ALA A 10 6.69 -2.61 -22.95
C ALA A 10 6.75 -2.09 -21.50
N LEU A 11 6.22 -2.89 -20.57
CA LEU A 11 6.38 -2.70 -19.12
C LEU A 11 7.79 -3.05 -18.65
N ARG A 12 8.15 -2.62 -17.43
CA ARG A 12 9.39 -3.07 -16.77
C ARG A 12 9.19 -4.50 -16.26
N PRO A 13 10.25 -5.30 -16.08
CA PRO A 13 10.14 -6.59 -15.42
C PRO A 13 9.43 -6.47 -14.07
N LEU A 14 8.37 -7.27 -13.87
CA LEU A 14 7.54 -7.29 -12.67
C LEU A 14 7.78 -8.58 -11.89
N THR A 15 8.04 -8.44 -10.60
CA THR A 15 8.10 -9.58 -9.66
C THR A 15 7.22 -9.28 -8.47
N ILE A 16 6.44 -10.26 -8.05
CA ILE A 16 5.56 -10.19 -6.88
C ILE A 16 5.96 -11.36 -5.98
N THR A 17 6.43 -11.06 -4.77
CA THR A 17 6.85 -12.06 -3.78
C THR A 17 5.93 -11.98 -2.55
N PRO A 18 4.88 -12.82 -2.47
CA PRO A 18 4.01 -12.90 -1.30
C PRO A 18 4.74 -13.46 -0.08
N GLY A 19 4.23 -13.19 1.13
CA GLY A 19 4.78 -13.72 2.38
C GLY A 19 6.17 -13.17 2.73
N TYR A 20 6.51 -11.97 2.26
CA TYR A 20 7.86 -11.41 2.40
C TYR A 20 8.26 -11.13 3.85
N THR A 21 7.32 -10.69 4.69
CA THR A 21 7.53 -10.51 6.13
C THR A 21 6.73 -11.55 6.92
N ARG A 22 7.31 -12.02 8.03
CA ARG A 22 6.71 -13.04 8.90
C ARG A 22 5.66 -12.50 9.87
N GLN A 23 5.72 -11.21 10.21
CA GLN A 23 4.94 -10.61 11.29
C GLN A 23 3.60 -10.04 10.82
N ALA A 24 3.49 -9.62 9.56
CA ALA A 24 2.26 -9.07 9.03
C ALA A 24 1.32 -10.20 8.60
N LEU A 25 0.00 -10.01 8.80
CA LEU A 25 -1.03 -10.97 8.38
C LEU A 25 -1.00 -11.19 6.86
N GLY A 26 -0.79 -10.12 6.10
CA GLY A 26 -0.48 -10.17 4.68
C GLY A 26 0.78 -9.36 4.39
N SER A 27 1.67 -9.88 3.55
CA SER A 27 2.84 -9.14 3.10
C SER A 27 3.21 -9.51 1.67
N VAL A 28 3.69 -8.52 0.91
CA VAL A 28 4.19 -8.73 -0.45
C VAL A 28 5.30 -7.74 -0.76
N LEU A 29 6.38 -8.22 -1.37
CA LEU A 29 7.38 -7.36 -2.01
C LEU A 29 7.08 -7.30 -3.50
N ILE A 30 6.77 -6.11 -4.02
CA ILE A 30 6.56 -5.87 -5.45
C ILE A 30 7.80 -5.15 -6.01
N ALA A 31 8.36 -5.70 -7.08
CA ALA A 31 9.48 -5.11 -7.80
C ALA A 31 9.10 -4.81 -9.26
N THR A 32 9.27 -3.57 -9.71
CA THR A 32 9.12 -3.15 -11.11
C THR A 32 10.42 -2.52 -11.62
N GLY A 33 11.26 -3.32 -12.26
CA GLY A 33 12.65 -2.96 -12.51
C GLY A 33 13.39 -2.64 -11.19
N ALA A 34 13.97 -1.43 -11.08
CA ALA A 34 14.65 -0.99 -9.87
C ALA A 34 13.72 -0.48 -8.75
N THR A 35 12.43 -0.24 -9.05
CA THR A 35 11.46 0.21 -8.05
C THR A 35 11.02 -0.98 -7.20
N ARG A 36 11.18 -0.90 -5.88
CA ARG A 36 10.77 -1.94 -4.93
C ARG A 36 9.83 -1.33 -3.89
N VAL A 37 8.69 -1.99 -3.65
CA VAL A 37 7.69 -1.57 -2.68
C VAL A 37 7.33 -2.76 -1.80
N LEU A 38 7.50 -2.60 -0.49
CA LEU A 38 7.00 -3.54 0.50
C LEU A 38 5.60 -3.11 0.91
N CYS A 39 4.62 -3.99 0.70
CA CYS A 39 3.25 -3.78 1.16
C CYS A 39 2.96 -4.78 2.29
N THR A 40 2.37 -4.28 3.37
CA THR A 40 1.92 -5.11 4.51
C THR A 40 0.48 -4.76 4.82
N ALA A 41 -0.32 -5.79 5.14
CA ALA A 41 -1.68 -5.65 5.63
C ALA A 41 -1.74 -6.13 7.08
N SER A 42 -2.35 -5.32 7.94
CA SER A 42 -2.62 -5.65 9.34
C SER A 42 -4.12 -5.53 9.57
N VAL A 43 -4.62 -6.08 10.67
CA VAL A 43 -6.05 -6.06 10.99
C VAL A 43 -6.22 -5.60 12.42
N GLU A 44 -7.14 -4.66 12.65
CA GLU A 44 -7.51 -4.18 13.98
C GLU A 44 -9.03 -4.33 14.18
N ALA A 45 -9.45 -4.84 15.34
CA ALA A 45 -10.86 -4.93 15.74
C ALA A 45 -11.41 -3.56 16.21
N ARG A 46 -11.13 -2.52 15.44
CA ARG A 46 -11.52 -1.13 15.68
C ARG A 46 -11.78 -0.45 14.34
N THR A 47 -12.77 0.42 14.30
CA THR A 47 -13.10 1.27 13.15
C THR A 47 -13.02 2.74 13.55
N PRO A 48 -12.93 3.67 12.59
CA PRO A 48 -13.03 5.10 12.88
C PRO A 48 -14.34 5.43 13.61
N SER A 49 -14.30 6.38 14.56
CA SER A 49 -15.44 6.70 15.42
C SER A 49 -16.70 7.19 14.70
N TRP A 50 -16.55 7.74 13.48
CA TRP A 50 -17.66 8.19 12.64
C TRP A 50 -18.32 7.04 11.85
N LEU A 51 -17.70 5.85 11.80
CA LEU A 51 -18.22 4.70 11.08
C LEU A 51 -19.05 3.81 12.02
N THR A 52 -20.36 3.77 11.81
CA THR A 52 -21.28 3.04 12.70
C THR A 52 -21.32 1.53 12.44
N LYS A 53 -21.18 1.09 11.18
CA LYS A 53 -21.23 -0.33 10.79
C LYS A 53 -20.34 -0.61 9.58
N GLY A 54 -19.78 -1.82 9.54
CA GLY A 54 -18.95 -2.31 8.43
C GLY A 54 -17.46 -2.11 8.67
N GLY A 55 -16.67 -2.44 7.66
CA GLY A 55 -15.22 -2.34 7.74
C GLY A 55 -14.66 -1.05 7.15
N TRP A 56 -13.40 -0.78 7.49
CA TRP A 56 -12.65 0.33 6.93
C TRP A 56 -11.29 -0.11 6.43
N ILE A 57 -10.78 0.54 5.38
CA ILE A 57 -9.41 0.33 4.92
C ILE A 57 -8.71 1.68 4.91
N THR A 58 -7.57 1.76 5.58
CA THR A 58 -6.66 2.90 5.51
C THR A 58 -5.32 2.48 4.90
N ALA A 59 -4.45 3.44 4.61
CA ALA A 59 -3.14 3.15 4.07
C ALA A 59 -2.11 4.16 4.55
N GLU A 60 -0.96 3.64 4.93
CA GLU A 60 0.24 4.44 5.18
C GLU A 60 1.24 4.21 4.05
N TYR A 61 1.90 5.28 3.65
CA TYR A 61 2.95 5.29 2.66
C TYR A 61 4.12 6.08 3.21
N SER A 62 5.30 5.52 3.05
CA SER A 62 6.57 6.19 3.34
C SER A 62 7.63 5.73 2.36
N MET A 63 8.54 6.63 2.02
CA MET A 63 9.70 6.33 1.20
C MET A 63 10.94 6.37 2.08
N LEU A 64 11.75 5.30 2.06
CA LEU A 64 13.00 5.26 2.82
C LEU A 64 13.96 6.36 2.29
N PRO A 65 14.74 7.03 3.15
CA PRO A 65 15.67 8.10 2.73
C PRO A 65 16.64 7.71 1.60
N GLY A 66 17.02 6.43 1.53
CA GLY A 66 17.93 5.91 0.51
C GLY A 66 17.26 5.45 -0.79
N ALA A 67 15.94 5.64 -0.95
CA ALA A 67 15.23 5.20 -2.15
C ALA A 67 15.49 6.10 -3.37
N THR A 68 16.00 7.31 -3.17
CA THR A 68 16.31 8.28 -4.23
C THR A 68 17.73 8.84 -4.07
N ARG A 69 18.24 9.47 -5.13
CA ARG A 69 19.46 10.28 -5.10
C ARG A 69 19.09 11.73 -5.45
N PRO A 70 19.43 12.74 -4.63
CA PRO A 70 20.08 12.64 -3.31
C PRO A 70 19.17 11.99 -2.26
N ARG A 71 19.73 11.71 -1.07
CA ARG A 71 19.02 11.14 0.06
C ARG A 71 17.80 12.01 0.44
N GLY A 72 16.64 11.39 0.59
CA GLY A 72 15.38 12.05 0.96
C GLY A 72 15.24 12.34 2.46
N SER A 73 14.35 13.28 2.79
CA SER A 73 13.92 13.55 4.18
C SER A 73 13.05 12.43 4.72
N ARG A 74 13.08 12.21 6.04
CA ARG A 74 12.15 11.28 6.73
C ARG A 74 10.79 11.91 7.04
N LYS A 75 10.65 13.24 6.91
CA LYS A 75 9.40 13.95 7.23
C LYS A 75 8.40 13.78 6.07
N PRO A 76 7.17 13.31 6.34
CA PRO A 76 6.13 13.20 5.31
C PRO A 76 5.78 14.57 4.70
N GLY A 77 5.79 14.66 3.38
CA GLY A 77 5.38 15.82 2.61
C GLY A 77 3.94 15.74 2.10
N GLY A 78 3.54 16.72 1.29
CA GLY A 78 2.22 16.75 0.64
C GLY A 78 1.98 15.55 -0.28
N ARG A 79 3.01 15.17 -1.07
CA ARG A 79 2.98 14.01 -1.97
C ARG A 79 2.73 12.70 -1.21
N ASP A 80 3.35 12.50 -0.05
CA ASP A 80 3.16 11.28 0.73
C ASP A 80 1.70 11.16 1.19
N LYS A 81 1.11 12.25 1.69
CA LYS A 81 -0.30 12.30 2.10
C LYS A 81 -1.25 12.05 0.91
N GLU A 82 -0.90 12.54 -0.27
CA GLU A 82 -1.69 12.30 -1.48
C GLU A 82 -1.66 10.82 -1.89
N ILE A 83 -0.49 10.19 -1.88
CA ILE A 83 -0.31 8.77 -2.18
C ILE A 83 -1.06 7.91 -1.15
N GLN A 84 -0.97 8.22 0.14
CA GLN A 84 -1.73 7.54 1.20
C GLN A 84 -3.24 7.55 0.90
N ARG A 85 -3.79 8.73 0.59
CA ARG A 85 -5.20 8.88 0.25
C ARG A 85 -5.56 8.12 -1.03
N LEU A 86 -4.68 8.13 -2.03
CA LEU A 86 -4.88 7.39 -3.27
C LEU A 86 -4.97 5.89 -3.00
N ILE A 87 -3.99 5.30 -2.31
CA ILE A 87 -3.97 3.87 -1.99
C ILE A 87 -5.23 3.48 -1.21
N GLY A 88 -5.57 4.23 -0.16
CA GLY A 88 -6.76 3.95 0.63
C GLY A 88 -8.04 4.02 -0.20
N ARG A 89 -8.19 5.01 -1.09
CA ARG A 89 -9.37 5.10 -1.99
C ARG A 89 -9.43 3.93 -2.96
N SER A 90 -8.31 3.57 -3.58
CA SER A 90 -8.24 2.47 -4.54
C SER A 90 -8.61 1.13 -3.91
N LEU A 91 -8.11 0.84 -2.70
CA LEU A 91 -8.43 -0.40 -2.00
C LEU A 91 -9.90 -0.44 -1.56
N ARG A 92 -10.44 0.66 -1.03
CA ARG A 92 -11.87 0.73 -0.65
C ARG A 92 -12.81 0.55 -1.84
N ALA A 93 -12.41 0.97 -3.04
CA ALA A 93 -13.20 0.75 -4.25
C ALA A 93 -13.17 -0.72 -4.73
N ALA A 94 -12.15 -1.48 -4.35
CA ALA A 94 -11.96 -2.87 -4.76
C ALA A 94 -12.52 -3.90 -3.76
N VAL A 95 -13.04 -3.45 -2.60
CA VAL A 95 -13.49 -4.32 -1.50
C VAL A 95 -14.90 -3.95 -1.07
N GLU A 96 -15.75 -4.96 -0.84
CA GLU A 96 -17.08 -4.77 -0.27
C GLU A 96 -17.00 -4.50 1.24
N LEU A 97 -16.77 -3.24 1.62
CA LEU A 97 -16.60 -2.81 3.02
C LEU A 97 -17.73 -3.26 3.97
N PRO A 98 -19.02 -3.30 3.58
CA PRO A 98 -20.07 -3.81 4.46
C PRO A 98 -19.90 -5.27 4.89
N ARG A 99 -19.17 -6.08 4.09
CA ARG A 99 -18.86 -7.48 4.41
C ARG A 99 -17.53 -7.66 5.14
N LEU A 100 -16.73 -6.60 5.26
CA LEU A 100 -15.49 -6.62 6.02
C LEU A 100 -15.81 -6.44 7.51
N VAL A 101 -16.31 -7.51 8.13
CA VAL A 101 -16.78 -7.50 9.52
C VAL A 101 -15.91 -8.37 10.41
N GLY A 102 -15.62 -7.85 11.61
CA GLY A 102 -14.84 -8.51 12.65
C GLY A 102 -15.66 -8.73 13.91
N PRO A 103 -15.03 -9.11 15.04
CA PRO A 103 -15.70 -9.15 16.34
C PRO A 103 -16.42 -7.82 16.61
N ASN A 104 -17.67 -7.87 17.07
CA ASN A 104 -18.54 -6.69 17.28
C ASN A 104 -18.82 -5.85 16.02
N ASN A 105 -18.76 -6.46 14.83
CA ASN A 105 -19.09 -5.84 13.55
C ASN A 105 -18.16 -4.68 13.13
N ASN A 106 -16.97 -4.62 13.72
CA ASN A 106 -15.95 -3.61 13.45
C ASN A 106 -14.64 -4.28 13.03
N LEU A 107 -14.12 -3.92 11.86
CA LEU A 107 -12.83 -4.37 11.37
C LEU A 107 -12.16 -3.28 10.54
N SER A 108 -10.89 -3.00 10.81
CA SER A 108 -10.08 -2.19 9.91
C SER A 108 -8.85 -2.94 9.42
N ILE A 109 -8.45 -2.57 8.19
CA ILE A 109 -7.20 -2.96 7.53
C ILE A 109 -6.35 -1.72 7.30
#